data_AF-A0A7X3UZS4-F1
#
_entry.id   AF-A0A7X3UZS4-F1
#
_cell.length_a   1.000
_cell.length_b   1.000
_cell.length_c   1.000
_cell.angle_alpha   90.00
_cell.angle_beta   90.00
_cell.angle_gamma   90.00
#
_symmetry.space_group_name_H-M   'P 1'
#
loop_
_entity.id
_entity.type
_entity.pdbx_description
1 polymer ?
#
loop_
_entity_poly.entity_id
_entity_poly.type
_entity_poly.pdbx_seq_one_letter_code
_entity_poly.pdbx_strand_id
1 'polypeptide(L)'
;MGRSLRGRPLACLPLLLVLAACQAGTDLSPERWAADYERFMEAQLVDRTEAGVATGENGAVTVAYNGLAARAGLEALKQGGNAIDAAMTTALMQVALTAGAPISYFGIMSLVYYDAGTDRVHTMNAEWNTVLG
;
A
#
# COMPACT_ATOMS: atom_id res chain seq x y z
N MET A 1 63.93 -18.35 34.49
CA MET A 1 62.85 -19.34 34.69
C MET A 1 61.53 -18.64 34.39
N GLY A 2 60.88 -18.72 33.23
CA GLY A 2 60.88 -19.77 32.21
C GLY A 2 59.74 -20.75 32.48
N ARG A 3 58.48 -20.36 32.22
CA ARG A 3 57.39 -21.29 31.87
C ARG A 3 56.21 -20.58 31.18
N SER A 4 56.11 -20.91 29.90
CA SER A 4 54.98 -20.69 29.00
C SER A 4 53.80 -21.57 29.40
N LEU A 5 52.58 -21.02 29.41
CA LEU A 5 51.34 -21.79 29.26
C LEU A 5 50.39 -21.06 28.30
N ARG A 6 49.96 -21.83 27.32
CA ARG A 6 49.24 -21.47 26.10
C ARG A 6 47.75 -21.20 26.38
N GLY A 7 47.23 -20.18 25.69
CA GLY A 7 45.98 -20.14 24.94
C GLY A 7 44.73 -20.90 25.45
N ARG A 8 43.68 -20.13 25.75
CA ARG A 8 42.28 -20.50 25.45
C ARG A 8 41.53 -19.22 25.03
N PRO A 9 40.98 -19.13 23.80
CA PRO A 9 40.16 -17.99 23.43
C PRO A 9 38.80 -18.09 24.14
N LEU A 10 38.47 -17.07 24.93
CA LEU A 10 37.11 -16.80 25.42
C LEU A 10 36.29 -16.24 24.25
N ALA A 11 35.74 -17.14 23.43
CA ALA A 11 34.68 -16.81 22.50
C ALA A 11 33.33 -16.91 23.23
N CYS A 12 32.89 -15.82 23.85
CA CYS A 12 31.48 -15.66 24.22
C CYS A 12 30.73 -15.25 22.95
N LEU A 13 29.94 -16.19 22.42
CA LEU A 13 28.96 -15.99 21.35
C LEU A 13 28.15 -14.70 21.57
N PRO A 14 28.00 -13.80 20.58
CA PRO A 14 26.88 -12.90 20.61
C PRO A 14 25.62 -13.72 20.34
N LEU A 15 24.67 -13.60 21.26
CA LEU A 15 23.28 -14.02 21.11
C LEU A 15 22.68 -13.26 19.93
N LEU A 16 22.92 -13.75 18.72
CA LEU A 16 22.24 -13.30 17.52
C LEU A 16 20.83 -13.89 17.56
N LEU A 17 19.95 -13.25 18.33
CA LEU A 17 18.51 -13.47 18.25
C LEU A 17 18.08 -12.92 16.88
N VAL A 18 18.25 -13.73 15.84
CA VAL A 18 17.65 -13.50 14.54
C VAL A 18 16.15 -13.50 14.81
N LEU A 19 15.55 -12.30 14.89
CA LEU A 19 14.14 -12.16 14.58
C LEU A 19 13.99 -12.63 13.13
N ALA A 20 13.69 -13.90 12.96
CA ALA A 20 12.99 -14.36 11.78
C ALA A 20 11.63 -13.65 11.84
N ALA A 21 11.59 -12.42 11.33
CA ALA A 21 10.36 -11.84 10.85
C ALA A 21 9.89 -12.80 9.78
N CYS A 22 8.99 -13.71 10.17
CA CYS A 22 8.18 -14.44 9.22
C CYS A 22 7.51 -13.32 8.41
N GLN A 23 7.99 -13.05 7.20
CA GLN A 23 7.26 -12.20 6.27
C GLN A 23 5.98 -12.98 6.00
N ALA A 24 4.95 -12.74 6.81
CA ALA A 24 3.60 -13.08 6.44
C ALA A 24 3.40 -12.40 5.08
N GLY A 25 3.18 -13.21 4.04
CA GLY A 25 3.02 -12.67 2.69
C GLY A 25 1.91 -11.62 2.66
N THR A 26 2.07 -10.61 1.83
CA THR A 26 1.04 -9.59 1.59
C THR A 26 -0.22 -10.28 1.06
N ASP A 27 -1.34 -10.09 1.75
CA ASP A 27 -2.63 -10.67 1.39
C ASP A 27 -3.69 -9.58 1.39
N LEU A 28 -3.94 -9.01 0.21
CA LEU A 28 -4.89 -7.90 0.01
C LEU A 28 -6.33 -8.40 -0.21
N SER A 29 -6.58 -9.71 -0.08
CA SER A 29 -7.88 -10.31 -0.32
C SER A 29 -8.99 -9.63 0.49
N PRO A 30 -10.18 -9.40 -0.09
CA PRO A 30 -11.36 -8.96 0.64
C PRO A 30 -11.73 -9.81 1.85
N GLU A 31 -11.32 -11.08 1.88
CA GLU A 31 -11.50 -11.96 3.03
C GLU A 31 -10.85 -11.41 4.31
N ARG A 32 -9.74 -10.67 4.20
CA ARG A 32 -9.04 -10.07 5.34
C ARG A 32 -9.82 -8.93 5.98
N TRP A 33 -10.73 -8.32 5.24
CA TRP A 33 -11.47 -7.15 5.66
C TRP A 33 -12.97 -7.29 5.41
N ALA A 34 -13.48 -8.53 5.38
CA ALA A 34 -14.89 -8.82 5.17
C ALA A 34 -15.81 -8.10 6.19
N ALA A 35 -15.34 -7.91 7.43
CA ALA A 35 -16.07 -7.17 8.47
C ALA A 35 -16.31 -5.69 8.12
N ASP A 36 -15.51 -5.10 7.23
CA ASP A 36 -15.66 -3.72 6.79
C ASP A 36 -16.57 -3.59 5.55
N TYR A 37 -16.96 -4.70 4.92
CA TYR A 37 -17.62 -4.69 3.61
C TYR A 37 -18.92 -3.87 3.60
N GLU A 38 -19.85 -4.17 4.51
CA GLU A 38 -21.16 -3.49 4.57
C GLU A 38 -20.98 -1.99 4.78
N ARG A 39 -20.13 -1.59 5.73
CA ARG A 39 -19.84 -0.17 6.01
C ARG A 39 -19.36 0.58 4.77
N PHE A 40 -18.44 0.00 4.00
CA PHE A 40 -17.89 0.67 2.81
C PHE A 40 -18.84 0.61 1.62
N MET A 41 -19.68 -0.42 1.53
CA MET A 41 -20.74 -0.50 0.52
C MET A 41 -21.83 0.54 0.78
N GLU A 42 -22.31 0.65 2.02
CA GLU A 42 -23.28 1.66 2.42
C GLU A 42 -22.76 3.07 2.13
N ALA A 43 -21.50 3.35 2.49
CA ALA A 43 -20.87 4.64 2.25
C ALA A 43 -20.77 5.03 0.76
N GLN A 44 -20.85 4.06 -0.15
CA GLN A 44 -20.80 4.23 -1.60
C GLN A 44 -22.18 4.47 -2.22
N LEU A 45 -23.26 3.99 -1.60
CA LEU A 45 -24.62 4.06 -2.13
C LEU A 45 -25.36 5.35 -1.77
N VAL A 46 -24.65 6.35 -1.23
CA VAL A 46 -25.23 7.63 -0.81
C VAL A 46 -24.91 8.72 -1.82
N ASP A 47 -25.95 9.42 -2.30
CA ASP A 47 -25.78 10.71 -2.97
C ASP A 47 -25.29 11.73 -1.95
N ARG A 48 -24.02 12.14 -2.07
CA ARG A 48 -23.43 13.10 -1.16
C ARG A 48 -23.61 14.51 -1.69
N THR A 49 -24.24 15.36 -0.88
CA THR A 49 -24.31 16.81 -1.11
C THR A 49 -23.13 17.56 -0.48
N GLU A 50 -22.34 16.88 0.35
CA GLU A 50 -21.17 17.43 1.06
C GLU A 50 -20.03 16.41 1.10
N ALA A 51 -18.80 16.89 1.26
CA ALA A 51 -17.63 16.02 1.39
C ALA A 51 -17.64 15.29 2.75
N GLY A 52 -17.37 13.98 2.73
CA GLY A 52 -17.13 13.24 3.98
C GLY A 52 -15.75 13.55 4.56
N VAL A 53 -15.62 13.43 5.88
CA VAL A 53 -14.34 13.61 6.58
C VAL A 53 -13.93 12.31 7.26
N ALA A 54 -12.66 11.96 7.16
CA ALA A 54 -12.03 10.86 7.88
C ALA A 54 -10.66 11.32 8.40
N THR A 55 -10.26 10.79 9.56
CA THR A 55 -8.98 11.10 10.20
C THR A 55 -8.27 9.80 10.57
N GLY A 56 -6.94 9.82 10.51
CA GLY A 56 -6.08 8.70 10.92
C GLY A 56 -4.65 9.18 11.13
N GLU A 57 -3.87 8.43 11.93
CA GLU A 57 -2.50 8.80 12.29
C GLU A 57 -1.44 8.21 11.35
N ASN A 58 -1.74 7.07 10.75
CA ASN A 58 -0.77 6.25 10.00
C ASN A 58 -1.01 6.26 8.48
N GLY A 59 -1.77 7.23 7.98
CA GLY A 59 -2.12 7.38 6.56
C GLY A 59 -3.62 7.49 6.33
N ALA A 60 -3.97 7.90 5.11
CA ALA A 60 -5.35 8.08 4.68
C ALA A 60 -5.49 7.70 3.20
N VAL A 61 -6.66 7.21 2.83
CA VAL A 61 -7.03 6.93 1.44
C VAL A 61 -8.39 7.58 1.19
N THR A 62 -8.49 8.33 0.10
CA THR A 62 -9.72 8.93 -0.37
C THR A 62 -9.93 8.61 -1.84
N VAL A 63 -11.18 8.54 -2.26
CA VAL A 63 -11.57 8.26 -3.63
C VAL A 63 -12.77 9.13 -4.00
N ALA A 64 -12.84 9.53 -5.26
CA ALA A 64 -14.05 10.15 -5.81
C ALA A 64 -15.20 9.14 -5.97
N TYR A 65 -14.86 7.85 -6.14
CA TYR A 65 -15.81 6.78 -6.40
C TYR A 65 -15.27 5.44 -5.83
N ASN A 66 -16.17 4.54 -5.45
CA ASN A 66 -15.91 3.23 -4.86
C ASN A 66 -15.29 3.18 -3.47
N GLY A 67 -16.12 3.22 -2.42
CA GLY A 67 -15.68 3.09 -1.03
C GLY A 67 -14.87 1.81 -0.77
N LEU A 68 -15.29 0.68 -1.34
CA LEU A 68 -14.56 -0.59 -1.21
C LEU A 68 -13.14 -0.54 -1.80
N ALA A 69 -12.91 0.25 -2.84
CA ALA A 69 -11.57 0.44 -3.39
C ALA A 69 -10.67 1.25 -2.44
N ALA A 70 -11.22 2.26 -1.75
CA ALA A 70 -10.50 2.96 -0.70
C ALA A 70 -10.14 2.00 0.44
N ARG A 71 -11.04 1.08 0.79
CA ARG A 71 -10.76 0.07 1.82
C ARG A 71 -9.61 -0.87 1.44
N ALA A 72 -9.51 -1.27 0.18
CA ALA A 72 -8.39 -2.07 -0.31
C ALA A 72 -7.04 -1.31 -0.20
N GLY A 73 -7.01 -0.02 -0.55
CA GLY A 73 -5.82 0.82 -0.33
C GLY A 73 -5.44 0.98 1.14
N LEU A 74 -6.43 1.12 2.03
CA LEU A 74 -6.19 1.11 3.48
C LEU A 74 -5.60 -0.22 3.94
N GLU A 75 -5.94 -1.34 3.30
CA GLU A 75 -5.33 -2.65 3.62
C GLU A 75 -3.85 -2.68 3.26
N ALA A 76 -3.47 -2.14 2.10
CA ALA A 76 -2.07 -2.00 1.72
C ALA A 76 -1.28 -1.16 2.74
N LEU A 77 -1.83 -0.03 3.20
CA LEU A 77 -1.21 0.78 4.26
C LEU A 77 -1.08 0.01 5.58
N LYS A 78 -2.15 -0.70 6.00
CA LYS A 78 -2.13 -1.50 7.24
C LYS A 78 -1.08 -2.62 7.21
N GLN A 79 -0.76 -3.14 6.03
CA GLN A 79 0.26 -4.16 5.83
C GLN A 79 1.67 -3.58 5.60
N GLY A 80 1.85 -2.27 5.79
CA GLY A 80 3.15 -1.60 5.73
C GLY A 80 3.53 -1.08 4.33
N GLY A 81 2.60 -1.10 3.38
CA GLY A 81 2.79 -0.46 2.08
C GLY A 81 2.84 1.07 2.19
N ASN A 82 3.45 1.71 1.20
CA ASN A 82 3.54 3.17 1.13
C ASN A 82 2.32 3.80 0.41
N ALA A 83 2.36 5.12 0.21
CA ALA A 83 1.28 5.86 -0.45
C ALA A 83 1.01 5.39 -1.90
N ILE A 84 2.04 4.97 -2.64
CA ILE A 84 1.89 4.42 -4.00
C ILE A 84 1.29 3.03 -3.99
N ASP A 85 1.71 2.16 -3.07
CA ASP A 85 1.12 0.82 -2.94
C ASP A 85 -0.38 0.92 -2.66
N ALA A 86 -0.77 1.85 -1.78
CA ALA A 86 -2.17 2.14 -1.48
C ALA A 86 -2.92 2.70 -2.69
N ALA A 87 -2.36 3.71 -3.38
CA ALA A 87 -2.98 4.32 -4.55
C ALA A 87 -3.20 3.31 -5.69
N MET A 88 -2.19 2.48 -5.99
CA MET A 88 -2.27 1.46 -7.04
C MET A 88 -3.22 0.33 -6.68
N THR A 89 -3.20 -0.14 -5.42
CA THR A 89 -4.16 -1.14 -4.92
C THR A 89 -5.59 -0.62 -5.05
N THR A 90 -5.84 0.63 -4.66
CA THR A 90 -7.15 1.27 -4.82
C THR A 90 -7.55 1.36 -6.29
N ALA A 91 -6.69 1.87 -7.17
CA ALA A 91 -7.02 2.04 -8.59
C ALA A 91 -7.34 0.69 -9.27
N LEU A 92 -6.54 -0.35 -9.01
CA LEU A 92 -6.77 -1.69 -9.56
C LEU A 92 -8.06 -2.31 -9.03
N MET A 93 -8.38 -2.11 -7.75
CA MET A 93 -9.66 -2.54 -7.18
C MET A 93 -10.84 -1.82 -7.85
N GLN A 94 -10.70 -0.54 -8.21
CA GLN A 94 -11.74 0.17 -8.96
C GLN A 94 -12.01 -0.51 -10.31
N VAL A 95 -10.99 -0.94 -11.05
CA VAL A 95 -11.19 -1.66 -12.32
C VAL A 95 -12.05 -2.91 -12.12
N ALA A 96 -11.76 -3.70 -11.08
CA ALA A 96 -12.50 -4.91 -10.76
C ALA A 96 -13.96 -4.62 -10.35
N LEU A 97 -14.18 -3.60 -9.51
CA LEU A 97 -15.51 -3.23 -9.03
C LEU A 97 -16.40 -2.58 -10.09
N THR A 98 -15.81 -1.96 -11.11
CA THR A 98 -16.55 -1.20 -12.13
C THR A 98 -16.50 -1.81 -13.51
N ALA A 99 -15.98 -3.03 -13.64
CA ALA A 99 -15.75 -3.69 -14.93
C ALA A 99 -15.03 -2.79 -15.94
N GLY A 100 -14.09 -1.95 -15.47
CA GLY A 100 -13.32 -1.07 -16.35
C GLY A 100 -14.01 0.22 -16.83
N ALA A 101 -15.21 0.57 -16.35
CA ALA A 101 -15.95 1.71 -16.91
C ALA A 101 -15.29 3.10 -16.64
N PRO A 102 -15.22 3.60 -15.39
CA PRO A 102 -14.56 4.87 -15.08
C PRO A 102 -13.04 4.77 -14.91
N ILE A 103 -12.52 3.61 -14.47
CA ILE A 103 -11.07 3.32 -14.33
C ILE A 103 -10.79 2.03 -15.09
N SER A 104 -9.76 1.99 -15.94
CA SER A 104 -9.48 0.85 -16.81
C SER A 104 -7.99 0.64 -17.09
N TYR A 105 -7.62 -0.58 -17.51
CA TYR A 105 -6.26 -0.91 -17.93
C TYR A 105 -5.83 -0.25 -19.25
N PHE A 106 -6.79 0.11 -20.09
CA PHE A 106 -6.56 0.72 -21.41
C PHE A 106 -6.85 2.23 -21.42
N GLY A 107 -7.04 2.81 -20.23
CA GLY A 107 -7.28 4.23 -20.05
C GLY A 107 -5.98 5.03 -20.00
N ILE A 108 -6.07 6.19 -19.36
CA ILE A 108 -4.93 7.08 -19.12
C ILE A 108 -4.71 7.23 -17.61
N MET A 109 -3.49 7.56 -17.21
CA MET A 109 -3.17 7.89 -15.82
C MET A 109 -2.32 9.16 -15.76
N SER A 110 -2.72 10.07 -14.88
CA SER A 110 -1.90 11.18 -14.42
C SER A 110 -1.63 10.99 -12.93
N LEU A 111 -0.35 10.95 -12.55
CA LEU A 111 0.07 10.71 -11.17
C LEU A 111 1.04 11.81 -10.72
N VAL A 112 0.82 12.31 -9.50
CA VAL A 112 1.78 13.13 -8.76
C VAL A 112 2.14 12.37 -7.50
N TYR A 113 3.43 12.12 -7.29
CA TYR A 113 3.93 11.38 -6.14
C TYR A 113 5.09 12.13 -5.50
N TYR A 114 4.95 12.46 -4.21
CA TYR A 114 6.06 12.94 -3.41
C TYR A 114 6.74 11.76 -2.72
N ASP A 115 7.98 11.48 -3.11
CA ASP A 115 8.84 10.51 -2.47
C ASP A 115 9.62 11.17 -1.33
N ALA A 116 9.15 10.95 -0.10
CA ALA A 116 9.80 11.46 1.09
C ALA A 116 11.20 10.85 1.33
N GLY A 117 11.48 9.66 0.79
CA GLY A 117 12.78 9.00 0.92
C GLY A 117 13.89 9.69 0.13
N THR A 118 13.53 10.32 -1.00
CA THR A 118 14.46 11.05 -1.86
C THR A 118 14.24 12.57 -1.88
N ASP A 119 13.20 13.05 -1.18
CA ASP A 119 12.74 14.44 -1.18
C ASP A 119 12.46 14.98 -2.59
N ARG A 120 11.73 14.20 -3.40
CA ARG A 120 11.43 14.52 -4.79
C ARG A 120 9.95 14.37 -5.12
N VAL A 121 9.48 15.23 -6.01
CA VAL A 121 8.17 15.08 -6.64
C VAL A 121 8.35 14.43 -8.01
N HIS A 122 7.64 13.34 -8.22
CA HIS A 122 7.53 12.62 -9.48
C HIS A 122 6.16 12.92 -10.10
N THR A 123 6.16 13.16 -11.40
CA THR A 123 4.94 13.29 -12.19
C THR A 123 4.97 12.29 -13.32
N MET A 124 3.88 11.58 -13.54
CA MET A 124 3.75 10.64 -14.66
C MET A 124 2.53 11.02 -15.49
N ASN A 125 2.76 11.19 -16.79
CA ASN A 125 1.72 11.22 -17.80
C ASN A 125 1.77 9.88 -18.57
N ALA A 126 0.74 9.06 -18.39
CA ALA A 126 0.54 7.80 -19.09
C ALA A 126 -0.74 7.87 -19.94
N GLU A 127 -0.82 8.88 -20.81
CA GLU A 127 -1.84 8.97 -21.86
C GLU A 127 -1.60 7.96 -22.99
N TRP A 128 -2.56 7.81 -23.91
CA TRP A 128 -2.56 6.77 -24.95
C TRP A 128 -1.33 6.76 -25.86
N ASN A 129 -0.57 7.86 -25.92
CA ASN A 129 0.64 8.01 -26.72
C ASN A 129 0.48 7.42 -28.13
N THR A 130 -0.65 7.75 -28.76
CA THR A 130 -1.08 7.21 -30.05
C THR A 130 0.02 7.41 -31.09
N VAL A 131 0.40 6.34 -31.79
CA VAL A 131 1.41 6.41 -32.86
C VAL A 131 0.92 7.31 -33.99
N LEU A 132 1.85 8.09 -34.57
CA LEU A 132 1.62 8.75 -35.87
C LEU A 132 1.52 7.64 -36.91
N GLY A 133 0.32 7.46 -37.48
CA GLY A 133 0.04 6.42 -38.48
C GLY A 133 0.88 6.50 -39.75
#